data_AF-A0A960YDY3-F1
#
_entry.id   AF-A0A960YDY3-F1
#
_cell.length_a   1.000
_cell.length_b   1.000
_cell.length_c   1.000
_cell.angle_alpha   90.00
_cell.angle_beta   90.00
_cell.angle_gamma   90.00
#
_symmetry.space_group_name_H-M   'P 1'
#
loop_
_entity.id
_entity.type
_entity.pdbx_description
1 polymer ?
#
loop_
_entity_poly.entity_id
_entity_poly.type
_entity_poly.pdbx_seq_one_letter_code
_entity_poly.pdbx_strand_id
1 'polypeptide(L)'
;FNQKTKCWYAKLKDNEMINGITLHKHSFISWDPIGKISNAILVQDTNINGVLFKEDTGVWFNINGNITKCILSQDTSINGIVFKKDTWLNFYENGNLEGGRLAQDTSINGITYKSGTTITFNEDGELL
;
A
#
# COMPACT_ATOMS: atom_id res chain seq x y z
N PHE A 1 -1.36 -12.24 33.80
CA PHE A 1 -0.46 -11.83 32.70
C PHE A 1 -1.30 -11.46 31.49
N ASN A 2 -1.37 -10.18 31.14
CA ASN A 2 -2.11 -9.71 29.97
C ASN A 2 -1.14 -9.64 28.77
N GLN A 3 -1.23 -10.59 27.84
CA GLN A 3 -0.27 -10.79 26.73
C GLN A 3 -0.61 -10.02 25.43
N LYS A 4 -1.44 -8.96 25.48
CA LYS A 4 -2.06 -8.40 24.24
C LYS A 4 -1.41 -7.17 23.58
N THR A 5 -0.19 -6.73 23.93
CA THR A 5 0.28 -5.40 23.46
C THR A 5 1.76 -5.29 23.07
N LYS A 6 2.38 -6.34 22.52
CA LYS A 6 3.73 -6.20 21.96
C LYS A 6 3.68 -6.34 20.45
N CYS A 7 3.81 -5.22 19.75
CA CYS A 7 4.29 -5.21 18.38
C CYS A 7 5.78 -5.51 18.41
N TRP A 8 6.21 -6.45 17.59
CA TRP A 8 7.62 -6.81 17.44
C TRP A 8 8.15 -6.14 16.18
N TYR A 9 9.44 -5.82 16.14
CA TYR A 9 10.09 -5.37 14.92
C TYR A 9 11.40 -6.11 14.72
N ALA A 10 11.80 -6.29 13.46
CA ALA A 10 13.09 -6.86 13.11
C ALA A 10 13.56 -6.33 11.76
N LYS A 11 14.85 -6.52 11.52
CA LYS A 11 15.47 -6.31 10.22
C LYS A 11 15.65 -7.67 9.55
N LEU A 12 15.20 -7.81 8.31
CA LEU A 12 15.40 -9.03 7.56
C LEU A 12 16.90 -9.29 7.32
N LYS A 13 17.33 -10.53 7.50
CA LYS A 13 18.69 -10.97 7.17
C LYS A 13 18.83 -11.31 5.68
N ASP A 14 17.83 -12.00 5.15
CA ASP A 14 17.75 -12.46 3.77
C ASP A 14 16.43 -11.97 3.14
N ASN A 15 16.26 -12.18 1.83
CA ASN A 15 14.97 -11.92 1.21
C ASN A 15 13.98 -12.96 1.74
N GLU A 16 12.79 -12.52 2.15
CA GLU A 16 11.78 -13.40 2.74
C GLU A 16 10.47 -13.29 1.99
N MET A 17 9.83 -14.43 1.72
CA MET A 17 8.45 -14.46 1.24
C MET A 17 7.52 -14.59 2.44
N ILE A 18 6.72 -13.56 2.70
CA ILE A 18 5.81 -13.52 3.84
C ILE A 18 4.43 -13.16 3.33
N ASN A 19 3.44 -14.03 3.59
CA ASN A 19 2.08 -13.91 3.07
C ASN A 19 2.01 -13.75 1.54
N GLY A 20 2.90 -14.44 0.81
CA GLY A 20 2.99 -14.34 -0.65
C GLY A 20 3.68 -13.08 -1.18
N ILE A 21 4.17 -12.22 -0.30
CA ILE A 21 4.88 -10.99 -0.63
C ILE A 21 6.38 -11.22 -0.42
N THR A 22 7.18 -10.99 -1.45
CA THR A 22 8.64 -11.05 -1.32
C THR A 22 9.15 -9.70 -0.79
N LEU A 23 9.73 -9.71 0.40
CA LEU A 23 10.38 -8.56 1.02
C LEU A 23 11.88 -8.73 0.94
N HIS A 24 12.58 -7.63 0.68
CA HIS A 24 14.02 -7.65 0.48
C HIS A 24 14.78 -7.70 1.80
N LYS A 25 15.92 -8.37 1.80
CA LYS A 25 16.87 -8.38 2.92
C LYS A 25 17.13 -6.95 3.37
N HIS A 26 17.30 -6.77 4.68
CA HIS A 26 17.45 -5.48 5.33
C HIS A 26 16.19 -4.62 5.46
N SER A 27 15.05 -5.01 4.89
CA SER A 27 13.77 -4.36 5.18
C SER A 27 13.46 -4.45 6.68
N PHE A 28 12.92 -3.38 7.24
CA PHE A 28 12.41 -3.38 8.61
C PHE A 28 10.97 -3.85 8.60
N ILE A 29 10.62 -4.81 9.43
CA ILE A 29 9.28 -5.40 9.50
C ILE A 29 8.77 -5.22 10.92
N SER A 30 7.49 -4.91 11.04
CA SER A 30 6.75 -5.01 12.29
C SER A 30 5.68 -6.09 12.20
N TRP A 31 5.44 -6.76 13.32
CA TRP A 31 4.33 -7.71 13.49
C TRP A 31 3.28 -7.18 14.44
N ASP A 32 2.03 -7.53 14.16
CA ASP A 32 0.91 -7.36 15.06
C ASP A 32 0.98 -8.34 16.26
N PRO A 33 0.10 -8.19 17.28
CA PRO A 33 0.11 -9.05 18.46
C PRO A 33 -0.17 -10.53 18.19
N ILE A 34 -0.69 -10.90 17.02
CA ILE A 34 -0.94 -12.30 16.64
C ILE A 34 0.15 -12.87 15.73
N GLY A 35 1.24 -12.11 15.49
CA GLY A 35 2.40 -12.55 14.73
C GLY A 35 2.28 -12.40 13.22
N LYS A 36 1.29 -11.65 12.71
CA LYS A 36 1.20 -11.29 11.29
C LYS A 36 1.92 -9.98 11.03
N ILE A 37 2.48 -9.79 9.83
CA ILE A 37 3.12 -8.52 9.49
C ILE A 37 2.07 -7.41 9.50
N SER A 38 2.36 -6.32 10.20
CA SER A 38 1.55 -5.09 10.19
C SER A 38 2.08 -4.07 9.20
N ASN A 39 3.40 -3.95 9.06
CA ASN A 39 4.04 -3.02 8.14
C ASN A 39 5.50 -3.39 7.86
N ALA A 40 6.05 -2.85 6.78
CA ALA A 40 7.46 -2.92 6.45
C ALA A 40 8.00 -1.58 5.92
N ILE A 41 9.29 -1.31 6.12
CA ILE A 41 10.04 -0.28 5.37
C ILE A 41 10.86 -1.02 4.32
N LEU A 42 10.58 -0.73 3.06
CA LEU A 42 11.21 -1.38 1.91
C LEU A 42 12.60 -0.79 1.68
N VAL A 43 13.62 -1.62 1.40
CA VAL A 43 14.98 -1.13 1.06
C VAL A 43 15.22 -0.98 -0.43
N GLN A 44 14.28 -1.44 -1.25
CA GLN A 44 14.31 -1.26 -2.69
C GLN A 44 12.88 -1.28 -3.22
N ASP A 45 12.71 -0.77 -4.44
CA ASP A 45 11.42 -0.80 -5.11
C ASP A 45 10.91 -2.24 -5.20
N THR A 46 9.68 -2.45 -4.74
CA THR A 46 9.09 -3.79 -4.59
C THR A 46 7.76 -3.84 -5.32
N ASN A 47 7.62 -4.78 -6.26
CA ASN A 47 6.33 -5.04 -6.88
C ASN A 47 5.49 -5.93 -5.96
N ILE A 48 4.31 -5.48 -5.60
CA ILE A 48 3.35 -6.30 -4.87
C ILE A 48 2.00 -6.21 -5.58
N ASN A 49 1.46 -7.35 -5.97
CA ASN A 49 0.19 -7.48 -6.70
C ASN A 49 0.12 -6.58 -7.96
N GLY A 50 1.24 -6.43 -8.67
CA GLY A 50 1.30 -5.65 -9.92
C GLY A 50 1.55 -4.15 -9.73
N VAL A 51 1.61 -3.66 -8.49
CA VAL A 51 1.92 -2.25 -8.18
C VAL A 51 3.36 -2.13 -7.68
N LEU A 52 4.12 -1.19 -8.24
CA LEU A 52 5.51 -0.93 -7.84
C LEU A 52 5.57 0.10 -6.72
N PHE A 53 5.99 -0.34 -5.53
CA PHE A 53 6.11 0.49 -4.35
C PHE A 53 7.53 1.00 -4.17
N LYS A 54 7.62 2.22 -3.63
CA LYS A 54 8.86 2.95 -3.50
C LYS A 54 9.75 2.42 -2.37
N GLU A 55 11.03 2.27 -2.64
CA GLU A 55 12.06 2.08 -1.63
C GLU A 55 12.10 3.20 -0.58
N ASP A 56 12.65 2.90 0.59
CA ASP A 56 12.73 3.77 1.76
C ASP A 56 11.37 4.33 2.21
N THR A 57 10.27 3.65 1.83
CA THR A 57 8.92 3.99 2.27
C THR A 57 8.25 2.83 3.00
N GLY A 58 7.21 3.19 3.77
CA GLY A 58 6.39 2.22 4.47
C GLY A 58 5.36 1.56 3.55
N VAL A 59 5.13 0.28 3.77
CA VAL A 59 3.95 -0.46 3.30
C VAL A 59 3.23 -1.03 4.52
N TRP A 60 1.91 -0.91 4.57
CA TRP A 60 1.07 -1.44 5.65
C TRP A 60 0.20 -2.56 5.14
N PHE A 61 -0.05 -3.52 6.03
CA PHE A 61 -0.86 -4.69 5.73
C PHE A 61 -1.99 -4.82 6.75
N ASN A 62 -3.11 -5.37 6.30
CA ASN A 62 -4.17 -5.79 7.20
C ASN A 62 -3.91 -7.16 7.81
N ILE A 63 -4.85 -7.60 8.65
CA ILE A 63 -4.83 -8.90 9.31
C ILE A 63 -4.82 -10.09 8.33
N ASN A 64 -5.19 -9.89 7.07
CA ASN A 64 -5.16 -10.93 6.05
C ASN A 64 -3.87 -10.91 5.22
N GLY A 65 -2.98 -9.93 5.46
CA GLY A 65 -1.74 -9.73 4.71
C GLY A 65 -1.92 -8.92 3.42
N ASN A 66 -3.10 -8.37 3.16
CA ASN A 66 -3.35 -7.47 2.03
C ASN A 66 -2.81 -6.09 2.35
N ILE A 67 -2.33 -5.37 1.34
CA ILE A 67 -1.85 -3.99 1.49
C ILE A 67 -3.02 -3.08 1.80
N THR A 68 -2.84 -2.18 2.77
CA THR A 68 -3.80 -1.11 3.09
C THR A 68 -3.26 0.26 2.74
N LYS A 69 -1.93 0.42 2.67
CA LYS A 69 -1.31 1.72 2.43
C LYS A 69 0.11 1.59 1.91
N CYS A 70 0.49 2.43 0.94
CA CYS A 70 1.83 2.43 0.34
C CYS A 70 2.13 3.76 -0.40
N ILE A 71 3.41 3.99 -0.73
CA ILE A 71 3.84 5.05 -1.65
C ILE A 71 4.25 4.43 -2.99
N LEU A 72 3.73 4.99 -4.08
CA LEU A 72 4.04 4.55 -5.45
C LEU A 72 5.45 4.99 -5.88
N SER A 73 6.21 4.08 -6.49
CA SER A 73 7.51 4.42 -7.12
C SER A 73 7.33 5.14 -8.46
N GLN A 74 6.24 4.83 -9.17
CA GLN A 74 5.94 5.37 -10.49
C GLN A 74 4.44 5.69 -10.65
N ASP A 75 4.12 6.49 -11.66
CA ASP A 75 2.74 6.70 -12.05
C ASP A 75 2.12 5.34 -12.38
N THR A 76 1.00 5.01 -11.75
CA THR A 76 0.43 3.66 -11.78
C THR A 76 -1.03 3.72 -12.21
N SER A 77 -1.40 2.94 -13.22
CA SER A 77 -2.80 2.79 -13.63
C SER A 77 -3.48 1.70 -12.82
N ILE A 78 -4.58 2.05 -12.15
CA ILE A 78 -5.44 1.12 -11.42
C ILE A 78 -6.86 1.38 -11.90
N ASN A 79 -7.51 0.34 -12.44
CA ASN A 79 -8.86 0.42 -13.02
C ASN A 79 -9.03 1.58 -14.03
N GLY A 80 -7.99 1.85 -14.83
CA GLY A 80 -8.01 2.91 -15.84
C GLY A 80 -7.70 4.32 -15.30
N ILE A 81 -7.53 4.50 -13.98
CA ILE A 81 -7.16 5.78 -13.36
C ILE A 81 -5.67 5.78 -13.07
N VAL A 82 -4.97 6.85 -13.49
CA VAL A 82 -3.52 6.97 -13.28
C VAL A 82 -3.23 7.76 -12.01
N PHE A 83 -2.67 7.08 -11.02
CA PHE A 83 -2.23 7.65 -9.75
C PHE A 83 -0.77 8.08 -9.83
N LYS A 84 -0.46 9.21 -9.18
CA LYS A 84 0.82 9.89 -9.28
C LYS A 84 1.89 9.16 -8.45
N LYS A 85 3.08 9.01 -9.01
CA LYS A 85 4.28 8.62 -8.28
C LYS A 85 4.51 9.50 -7.06
N ASP A 86 5.24 8.98 -6.08
CA ASP A 86 5.58 9.70 -4.84
C ASP A 86 4.36 10.16 -4.05
N THR A 87 3.21 9.48 -4.22
CA THR A 87 2.00 9.76 -3.45
C THR A 87 1.46 8.50 -2.79
N TRP A 88 0.69 8.72 -1.72
CA TRP A 88 0.01 7.64 -1.00
C TRP A 88 -1.11 7.05 -1.84
N LEU A 89 -1.16 5.73 -1.83
CA LEU A 89 -2.28 4.93 -2.30
C LEU A 89 -2.82 4.14 -1.11
N ASN A 90 -4.12 4.26 -0.85
CA ASN A 90 -4.79 3.58 0.26
C ASN A 90 -5.80 2.57 -0.26
N PHE A 91 -6.00 1.49 0.48
CA PHE A 91 -6.91 0.41 0.17
C PHE A 91 -7.73 0.03 1.40
N TYR A 92 -8.97 -0.35 1.16
CA TYR A 92 -9.85 -0.94 2.15
C TYR A 92 -9.46 -2.38 2.48
N GLU A 93 -10.00 -2.89 3.58
CA GLU A 93 -9.77 -4.26 4.06
C GLU A 93 -10.16 -5.34 3.03
N ASN A 94 -11.16 -5.06 2.20
CA ASN A 94 -11.60 -5.91 1.09
C ASN A 94 -10.64 -5.87 -0.12
N GLY A 95 -9.60 -5.03 -0.09
CA GLY A 95 -8.63 -4.83 -1.17
C GLY A 95 -9.05 -3.79 -2.21
N ASN A 96 -10.23 -3.20 -2.09
CA ASN A 96 -10.66 -2.15 -3.01
C ASN A 96 -9.87 -0.87 -2.76
N LEU A 97 -9.65 -0.12 -3.83
CA LEU A 97 -8.95 1.16 -3.77
C LEU A 97 -9.79 2.17 -2.98
N GLU A 98 -9.23 2.72 -1.90
CA GLU A 98 -9.84 3.83 -1.17
C GLU A 98 -9.52 5.16 -1.86
N GLY A 99 -8.30 5.36 -2.34
CA GLY A 99 -7.97 6.61 -3.01
C GLY A 99 -6.49 6.89 -3.18
N GLY A 100 -6.22 7.98 -3.87
CA GLY A 100 -4.88 8.44 -4.20
C GLY A 100 -4.90 9.75 -4.96
N ARG A 101 -3.71 10.26 -5.30
CA ARG A 101 -3.56 11.53 -6.03
C ARG A 101 -3.43 11.28 -7.52
N LEU A 102 -4.20 12.00 -8.34
CA LEU A 102 -4.20 11.85 -9.79
C LEU A 102 -2.88 12.32 -10.41
N ALA A 103 -2.36 11.55 -11.37
CA ALA A 103 -1.20 11.92 -12.17
C ALA A 103 -1.56 12.91 -13.30
N GLN A 104 -2.78 12.81 -13.82
CA GLN A 104 -3.27 13.58 -14.97
C GLN A 104 -4.74 13.96 -14.79
N ASP A 105 -5.23 14.90 -15.60
CA ASP A 105 -6.65 15.21 -15.67
C ASP A 105 -7.43 13.92 -15.99
N THR A 106 -8.42 13.59 -15.17
CA THR A 106 -9.14 12.30 -15.24
C THR A 106 -10.64 12.55 -15.20
N SER A 107 -11.37 11.95 -16.14
CA SER A 107 -12.84 11.98 -16.15
C SER A 107 -13.40 10.76 -15.42
N ILE A 108 -14.18 10.99 -14.37
CA ILE A 108 -14.86 9.95 -13.59
C ILE A 108 -16.34 10.32 -13.58
N ASN A 109 -17.20 9.40 -14.03
CA ASN A 109 -18.65 9.60 -14.12
C ASN A 109 -19.05 10.90 -14.87
N GLY A 110 -18.28 11.28 -15.90
CA GLY A 110 -18.52 12.48 -16.71
C GLY A 110 -17.99 13.79 -16.11
N ILE A 111 -17.40 13.77 -14.92
CA ILE A 111 -16.79 14.93 -14.27
C ILE A 111 -15.27 14.84 -14.42
N THR A 112 -14.64 15.91 -14.93
CA THR A 112 -13.19 15.97 -15.05
C THR A 112 -12.55 16.57 -13.80
N TYR A 113 -11.68 15.79 -13.17
CA TYR A 113 -10.85 16.18 -12.04
C TYR A 113 -9.45 16.53 -12.54
N LYS A 114 -8.83 17.56 -11.95
CA LYS A 114 -7.51 18.01 -12.38
C LYS A 114 -6.38 17.09 -11.89
N SER A 115 -5.29 17.04 -12.65
CA SER A 115 -4.04 16.44 -12.18
C SER A 115 -3.67 17.00 -10.80
N GLY A 116 -3.21 16.11 -9.91
CA GLY A 116 -2.86 16.48 -8.54
C GLY A 116 -4.04 16.52 -7.57
N THR A 117 -5.29 16.40 -8.02
CA THR A 117 -6.45 16.20 -7.15
C THR A 117 -6.33 14.85 -6.44
N THR A 118 -6.57 14.83 -5.14
CA THR A 118 -6.80 13.59 -4.38
C THR A 118 -8.23 13.16 -4.58
N ILE A 119 -8.43 11.92 -5.00
CA ILE A 119 -9.75 11.31 -5.14
C ILE A 119 -9.91 10.20 -4.10
N THR A 120 -11.13 10.02 -3.63
CA THR A 120 -11.50 9.00 -2.65
C THR A 120 -12.75 8.28 -3.14
N PHE A 121 -12.75 6.97 -3.03
CA PHE A 121 -13.87 6.09 -3.29
C PHE A 121 -14.38 5.50 -1.97
N ASN A 122 -15.64 5.09 -1.92
CA ASN A 122 -16.15 4.25 -0.84
C ASN A 122 -15.72 2.77 -1.03
N GLU A 123 -16.05 1.90 -0.08
CA GLU A 123 -15.69 0.47 -0.11
C GLU A 123 -16.25 -0.28 -1.33
N ASP A 124 -17.32 0.23 -1.94
CA ASP A 124 -17.97 -0.33 -3.14
C ASP A 124 -17.35 0.21 -4.45
N GLY A 125 -16.40 1.14 -4.36
CA GLY A 125 -15.70 1.73 -5.51
C GLY A 125 -16.40 2.96 -6.12
N GLU A 126 -17.39 3.53 -5.44
CA GLU A 126 -18.07 4.75 -5.88
C GLU A 126 -17.34 5.99 -5.39
N LEU A 127 -17.23 7.01 -6.24
CA LEU A 127 -16.53 8.27 -5.92
C LEU A 127 -17.30 9.09 -4.87
N LEU A 128 -16.59 9.64 -3.87
CA LEU A 128 -17.11 10.48 -2.79
C LEU A 128 -16.98 11.98 -3.07
#